data_AF-A0A9W6PIA3-F1
#
_entry.id   AF-A0A9W6PIA3-F1
#
_cell.length_a   1.000
_cell.length_b   1.000
_cell.length_c   1.000
_cell.angle_alpha   90.00
_cell.angle_beta   90.00
_cell.angle_gamma   90.00
#
_symmetry.space_group_name_H-M   'P 1'
#
loop_
_entity.id
_entity.type
_entity.pdbx_description
1 polymer ?
#
loop_
_entity_poly.entity_id
_entity_poly.type
_entity_poly.pdbx_seq_one_letter_code
_entity_poly.pdbx_strand_id
1 'polypeptide(L)'
;MSPLPGAPGRHRRPTPQHPVPPEAAELHLRAITERRPVEEVGVFTSGGIAFWWRQEYLPDGRTHRYLVRLDSTLPFPPPDPR
;
A
#
# COMPACT_ATOMS: atom_id res chain seq x y z
N MET A 1 -28.05 -42.74 21.25
CA MET A 1 -27.87 -41.91 20.04
C MET A 1 -26.68 -41.00 20.29
N SER A 2 -25.51 -41.37 19.75
CA SER A 2 -24.28 -40.58 19.88
C SER A 2 -24.22 -39.51 18.77
N PRO A 3 -23.63 -38.33 19.03
CA PRO A 3 -23.63 -37.21 18.10
C PRO A 3 -22.71 -37.49 16.89
N LEU A 4 -23.12 -37.04 15.70
CA LEU A 4 -22.30 -37.08 14.49
C LEU A 4 -21.08 -36.14 14.64
N PRO A 5 -19.88 -36.55 14.20
CA PRO A 5 -18.70 -35.69 14.24
C PRO A 5 -18.87 -34.49 13.29
N GLY A 6 -18.61 -33.30 13.82
CA GLY A 6 -18.68 -32.03 13.11
C GLY A 6 -17.80 -32.02 11.86
N ALA A 7 -18.37 -31.53 10.76
CA ALA A 7 -17.66 -31.36 9.51
C ALA A 7 -16.41 -30.47 9.72
N PRO A 8 -15.25 -30.81 9.10
CA PRO A 8 -14.06 -29.98 9.20
C PRO A 8 -14.37 -28.59 8.64
N GLY A 9 -14.07 -27.56 9.44
CA GLY A 9 -14.30 -26.17 9.07
C GLY A 9 -13.61 -25.86 7.75
N ARG A 10 -14.37 -25.39 6.75
CA ARG A 10 -13.81 -24.79 5.54
C ARG A 10 -12.99 -23.57 5.95
N HIS A 11 -11.68 -23.70 6.00
CA HIS A 11 -10.79 -22.55 6.07
C HIS A 11 -10.98 -21.74 4.78
N ARG A 12 -11.73 -20.65 4.86
CA ARG A 12 -11.89 -19.72 3.73
C ARG A 12 -10.55 -19.00 3.56
N ARG A 13 -9.87 -19.25 2.44
CA ARG A 13 -8.69 -18.46 2.06
C ARG A 13 -9.11 -16.99 2.03
N PRO A 14 -8.39 -16.07 2.70
CA PRO A 14 -8.71 -14.66 2.62
C PRO A 14 -8.71 -14.24 1.15
N THR A 15 -9.84 -13.72 0.68
CA THR A 15 -9.90 -13.11 -0.65
C THR A 15 -8.97 -11.90 -0.63
N PRO A 16 -8.05 -11.75 -1.60
CA PRO A 16 -7.27 -10.53 -1.72
C PRO A 16 -8.24 -9.35 -1.78
N GLN A 17 -8.14 -8.42 -0.82
CA GLN A 17 -9.14 -7.37 -0.69
C GLN A 17 -9.12 -6.39 -1.87
N HIS A 18 -8.00 -6.29 -2.59
CA HIS A 18 -7.90 -5.53 -3.83
C HIS A 18 -6.87 -6.17 -4.78
N PRO A 19 -7.18 -6.34 -6.08
CA PRO A 19 -6.15 -6.63 -7.06
C PRO A 19 -5.18 -5.46 -7.13
N VAL A 20 -3.88 -5.76 -7.10
CA VAL A 20 -2.83 -4.76 -7.36
C VAL A 20 -2.98 -4.34 -8.82
N PRO A 21 -3.11 -3.04 -9.15
CA PRO A 21 -3.12 -2.58 -10.53
C PRO A 21 -1.88 -3.11 -11.28
N PRO A 22 -1.98 -3.49 -12.56
CA PRO A 22 -0.85 -4.04 -13.32
C PRO A 22 0.40 -3.15 -13.24
N GLU A 23 0.21 -1.84 -13.33
CA GLU A 23 1.26 -0.82 -13.22
C GLU A 23 1.99 -0.88 -11.87
N ALA A 24 1.26 -1.05 -10.77
CA ALA A 24 1.87 -1.18 -9.45
C ALA A 24 2.66 -2.48 -9.29
N ALA A 25 2.25 -3.57 -9.95
CA ALA A 25 3.00 -4.83 -9.96
C ALA A 25 4.34 -4.68 -10.72
N GLU A 26 4.34 -3.95 -11.83
CA GLU A 26 5.57 -3.64 -12.58
C GLU A 26 6.55 -2.81 -11.74
N LEU A 27 6.06 -1.81 -10.99
CA LEU A 27 6.89 -0.99 -10.10
C LEU A 27 7.50 -1.82 -8.96
N HIS A 28 6.75 -2.77 -8.39
CA HIS A 28 7.28 -3.72 -7.42
C HIS A 28 8.38 -4.61 -8.01
N LEU A 29 8.14 -5.18 -9.19
CA LEU A 29 9.13 -6.03 -9.87
C LEU A 29 10.39 -5.24 -10.20
N ARG A 30 10.25 -3.98 -10.62
CA ARG A 30 11.36 -3.08 -10.87
C ARG A 30 12.17 -2.82 -9.59
N ALA A 31 11.52 -2.52 -8.47
CA ALA A 31 12.21 -2.28 -7.20
C ALA A 31 13.01 -3.50 -6.72
N ILE A 32 12.43 -4.70 -6.87
CA ILE A 32 13.08 -5.97 -6.54
C ILE A 32 14.27 -6.24 -7.47
N THR A 33 14.08 -6.06 -8.78
CA THR A 33 15.09 -6.34 -9.81
C THR A 33 16.28 -5.39 -9.70
N GLU A 34 16.03 -4.10 -9.51
CA GLU A 34 17.06 -3.07 -9.37
C GLU A 34 17.67 -3.01 -7.96
N ARG A 35 17.09 -3.73 -6.99
CA ARG A 35 17.42 -3.66 -5.55
C ARG A 35 17.44 -2.22 -5.02
N ARG A 36 16.55 -1.37 -5.54
CA ARG A 36 16.43 0.03 -5.17
C ARG A 36 14.95 0.39 -5.00
N PRO A 37 14.61 1.28 -4.06
CA PRO A 37 13.27 1.82 -3.97
C PRO A 37 12.85 2.48 -5.29
N VAL A 38 11.61 2.23 -5.70
CA VAL A 38 10.98 2.94 -6.83
C VAL A 38 9.89 3.84 -6.27
N GLU A 39 9.86 5.10 -6.72
CA GLU A 39 8.90 6.10 -6.23
C GLU A 39 7.90 6.47 -7.31
N GLU A 40 6.65 6.62 -6.91
CA GLU A 40 5.57 7.20 -7.68
C GLU A 40 5.02 8.40 -6.90
N VAL A 41 4.94 9.56 -7.54
CA VAL A 41 4.51 10.80 -6.90
C VAL A 41 3.46 11.50 -7.75
N GLY A 42 2.52 12.16 -7.10
CA GLY A 42 1.53 12.96 -7.81
C GLY A 42 0.85 13.98 -6.92
N VAL A 43 0.03 14.81 -7.55
CA VAL A 43 -0.80 15.81 -6.90
C VAL A 43 -2.23 15.59 -7.33
N PHE A 44 -3.17 15.64 -6.40
CA PHE A 44 -4.59 15.67 -6.72
C PHE A 44 -5.31 16.66 -5.82
N THR A 45 -6.47 17.14 -6.27
CA THR A 45 -7.34 18.02 -5.50
C THR A 45 -8.61 17.29 -5.11
N SER A 46 -9.02 17.41 -3.85
CA SER A 46 -10.29 16.88 -3.34
C SER A 46 -10.94 17.89 -2.41
N GLY A 47 -12.19 18.26 -2.67
CA GLY A 47 -12.92 19.24 -1.85
C GLY A 47 -12.26 20.63 -1.80
N GLY A 48 -11.58 21.05 -2.86
CA GLY A 48 -10.85 22.34 -2.91
C GLY A 48 -9.50 22.33 -2.19
N ILE A 49 -9.09 21.19 -1.63
CA ILE A 49 -7.81 21.01 -0.94
C ILE A 49 -6.87 20.25 -1.87
N ALA A 50 -5.64 20.74 -2.01
CA ALA A 50 -4.61 20.06 -2.77
C ALA A 50 -3.82 19.08 -1.89
N PHE A 51 -3.59 17.89 -2.41
CA PHE A 51 -2.83 16.83 -1.76
C PHE A 51 -1.67 16.41 -2.65
N TRP A 52 -0.52 16.21 -2.04
CA TRP A 52 0.59 15.49 -2.64
C TRP A 52 0.61 14.08 -2.09
N TRP A 53 0.76 13.10 -2.97
CA TRP A 53 0.87 11.70 -2.61
C TRP A 53 2.18 11.12 -3.12
N ARG A 54 2.71 10.17 -2.36
CA ARG A 54 3.91 9.40 -2.72
C ARG A 54 3.71 7.95 -2.36
N GLN A 55 4.03 7.07 -3.29
CA GLN A 55 4.20 5.65 -3.08
C GLN A 55 5.66 5.27 -3.27
N GLU A 56 6.19 4.50 -2.33
CA GLU A 56 7.54 3.95 -2.40
C GLU A 56 7.46 2.43 -2.36
N TYR A 57 7.94 1.80 -3.43
CA TYR A 57 8.00 0.36 -3.61
C TYR A 57 9.39 -0.11 -3.21
N LEU A 58 9.48 -0.87 -2.11
CA LEU A 58 10.74 -1.31 -1.55
C LEU A 58 11.18 -2.68 -2.12
N PRO A 59 12.50 -2.95 -2.20
CA PRO A 59 13.01 -4.24 -2.70
C PRO A 59 12.61 -5.46 -1.89
N ASP A 60 12.15 -5.27 -0.65
CA ASP A 60 11.65 -6.34 0.23
C ASP A 60 10.16 -6.65 0.02
N GLY A 61 9.54 -6.02 -0.99
CA GLY A 61 8.13 -6.19 -1.32
C GLY A 61 7.19 -5.31 -0.50
N ARG A 62 7.68 -4.50 0.43
CA ARG A 62 6.86 -3.52 1.15
C ARG A 62 6.52 -2.33 0.25
N THR A 63 5.41 -1.67 0.56
CA THR A 63 5.03 -0.39 -0.03
C THR A 63 4.80 0.61 1.10
N HIS A 64 5.46 1.77 1.03
CA HIS A 64 5.11 2.90 1.87
C HIS A 64 4.20 3.86 1.10
N ARG A 65 3.17 4.38 1.78
CA ARG A 65 2.21 5.31 1.21
C ARG A 65 2.17 6.55 2.06
N TYR A 66 2.35 7.70 1.42
CA TYR A 66 2.32 9.00 2.04
C TYR A 66 1.28 9.86 1.37
N LEU A 67 0.50 10.58 2.17
CA LEU A 67 -0.47 11.56 1.72
C LEU A 67 -0.30 12.81 2.56
N VAL A 68 0.02 13.92 1.91
CA VAL A 68 0.23 15.21 2.55
C VAL A 68 -0.73 16.23 1.98
N ARG A 69 -1.38 16.97 2.87
CA ARG A 69 -2.21 18.11 2.51
C ARG A 69 -1.30 19.31 2.25
N LEU A 70 -1.34 19.89 1.07
CA LEU A 70 -0.38 20.93 0.63
C LEU A 70 -0.61 22.31 1.29
N ASP A 71 -1.79 22.54 1.83
CA ASP A 71 -2.10 23.71 2.67
C ASP A 71 -1.74 23.47 4.15
N SER A 72 -1.21 22.29 4.51
CA SER A 72 -0.70 22.02 5.85
C SER A 72 0.69 22.63 6.02
N THR A 73 0.94 23.23 7.18
CA THR A 73 2.26 23.73 7.56
C THR A 73 3.23 22.63 8.01
N LEU A 74 2.81 21.36 7.96
CA LEU A 74 3.66 20.24 8.37
C LEU A 74 4.65 19.88 7.24
N PRO A 75 5.96 19.80 7.51
CA PRO A 75 6.95 19.47 6.51
C PRO A 75 6.78 18.03 6.01
N PHE A 76 7.16 17.79 4.74
CA PHE A 76 7.32 16.46 4.18
C PHE A 76 8.81 16.14 3.96
N PRO A 77 9.30 14.93 4.34
CA PRO A 77 8.59 13.86 5.05
C PRO A 77 8.17 14.26 6.46
N PRO A 78 7.16 13.59 7.06
CA PRO A 78 6.86 13.77 8.48
C PRO A 78 8.14 13.59 9.30
N PRO A 79 8.38 14.39 10.34
CA PRO A 79 9.56 14.22 11.19
C PRO A 79 9.57 12.80 11.79
N ASP A 80 10.75 12.18 11.83
CA ASP A 80 10.97 10.84 12.37
C ASP A 80 10.55 10.81 13.86
N PRO A 81 9.54 10.01 14.26
CA PRO A 81 9.15 9.88 15.65
C PRO A 81 10.16 8.99 16.38
N ARG A 82 11.34 9.53 16.69
CA ARG A 82 12.31 8.86 17.57
C ARG A 82 11.96 9.08 19.04
#